data_AF-A0A2R6C590-F1
#
_entry.id   AF-A0A2R6C590-F1
#
_cell.length_a   1.000
_cell.length_b   1.000
_cell.length_c   1.000
_cell.angle_alpha   90.00
_cell.angle_beta   90.00
_cell.angle_gamma   90.00
#
_symmetry.space_group_name_H-M   'P 1'
#
loop_
_entity.id
_entity.type
_entity.pdbx_description
1 polymer ?
#
loop_
_entity_poly.entity_id
_entity_poly.type
_entity_poly.pdbx_seq_one_letter_code
_entity_poly.pdbx_strand_id
1 'polypeptide(L)'
;GVVALTSYALLHFLKALPTLLYFVILAFLLKTSYALLTMERFVAPIFHALKSGDLVRARTLTQRIVRRETANLGEGHVCSAVIESISESLVDGFCSPLFFYSILGLVGALVYRAINTMDSMVGYKTEEYRELGFFSAKADTYANYLVARLVALLTVFSAILLRMDYKSAFMRVVKEARNTQSVNAGYPFSAFSGALRVKLEKLNSYTIGVEDRLPSFNDIKRSITLARLVAFLFVLLVVFPVTLFNWWFVWTA
;
A
#
# COMPACT_ATOMS: atom_id res chain seq x y z
N GLY A 1 18.17 17.81 2.27
CA GLY A 1 18.83 19.11 2.48
C GLY A 1 17.80 20.20 2.74
N VAL A 2 17.26 20.80 1.68
CA VAL A 2 16.36 21.96 1.77
C VAL A 2 14.96 21.61 2.30
N VAL A 3 14.36 20.51 1.85
CA VAL A 3 13.02 20.07 2.28
C VAL A 3 12.95 19.76 3.78
N ALA A 4 14.00 19.16 4.35
CA ALA A 4 14.06 18.85 5.78
C ALA A 4 14.20 20.12 6.63
N LEU A 5 15.00 21.09 6.17
CA LEU A 5 15.20 22.39 6.82
C LEU A 5 13.93 23.26 6.77
N THR A 6 13.27 23.33 5.61
CA THR A 6 12.01 24.07 5.46
C THR A 6 10.87 23.42 6.25
N SER A 7 10.80 22.08 6.29
CA SER A 7 9.82 21.35 7.10
C SER A 7 10.09 21.52 8.60
N TYR A 8 11.35 21.53 9.04
CA TYR A 8 11.72 21.76 10.44
C TYR A 8 11.37 23.19 10.89
N ALA A 9 11.71 24.20 10.07
CA ALA A 9 11.35 25.59 10.34
C ALA A 9 9.83 25.80 10.40
N LEU A 10 9.08 25.18 9.48
CA LEU A 10 7.62 25.20 9.48
C LEU A 10 7.02 24.53 10.73
N LEU A 11 7.54 23.37 11.14
CA LEU A 11 7.07 22.69 12.35
C LEU A 11 7.36 23.50 13.63
N HIS A 12 8.50 24.19 13.68
CA HIS A 12 8.84 25.06 14.81
C HIS A 12 7.93 26.28 14.90
N PHE A 13 7.54 26.85 13.75
CA PHE A 13 6.56 27.93 13.66
C PHE A 13 5.13 27.46 14.02
N LEU A 14 4.75 26.24 13.62
CA LEU A 14 3.44 25.66 13.92
C LEU A 14 3.25 25.30 15.40
N LYS A 15 4.33 25.05 16.16
CA LYS A 15 4.27 24.85 17.63
C LYS A 15 3.85 26.12 18.39
N ALA A 16 3.97 27.29 17.78
CA ALA A 16 3.54 28.56 18.37
C ALA A 16 2.04 28.84 18.17
N LEU A 17 1.31 27.99 17.44
CA LEU A 17 -0.13 28.11 17.24
C LEU A 17 -0.91 27.44 18.38
N PRO A 18 -2.16 27.87 18.66
CA PRO A 18 -3.02 27.22 19.63
C PRO A 18 -3.12 25.72 19.34
N THR A 19 -3.06 24.87 20.36
CA THR A 19 -3.02 23.39 20.26
C THR A 19 -4.11 22.83 19.33
N LEU A 20 -5.29 23.47 19.31
CA LEU A 20 -6.40 23.11 18.43
C LEU A 20 -6.08 23.32 16.94
N LEU A 21 -5.38 24.40 16.59
CA LEU A 21 -4.98 24.70 15.20
C LEU A 21 -3.84 23.77 14.74
N TYR A 22 -2.93 23.39 15.64
CA TYR A 22 -1.94 22.33 15.40
C TYR A 22 -2.62 21.00 15.04
N PHE A 23 -3.61 20.55 15.84
CA PHE A 23 -4.38 19.33 15.54
C PHE A 23 -5.25 19.44 14.28
N VAL A 24 -5.79 20.61 13.95
CA VAL A 24 -6.54 20.85 12.70
C VAL A 24 -5.61 20.80 11.48
N ILE A 25 -4.40 21.35 11.55
CA ILE A 25 -3.39 21.24 10.49
C ILE A 25 -2.87 19.81 10.38
N LEU A 26 -2.71 19.10 11.49
CA LEU A 26 -2.39 17.67 11.53
C LEU A 26 -3.48 16.82 10.85
N ALA A 27 -4.74 17.10 11.16
CA ALA A 27 -5.90 16.44 10.56
C ALA A 27 -6.03 16.79 9.08
N PHE A 28 -5.69 18.02 8.68
CA PHE A 28 -5.63 18.45 7.27
C PHE A 28 -4.47 17.78 6.51
N LEU A 29 -3.33 17.56 7.14
CA LEU A 29 -2.20 16.81 6.57
C LEU A 29 -2.48 15.30 6.54
N LEU A 30 -3.13 14.73 7.55
CA LEU A 30 -3.66 13.36 7.51
C LEU A 30 -4.71 13.19 6.41
N LYS A 31 -5.52 14.21 6.15
CA LYS A 31 -6.44 14.26 5.01
C LYS A 31 -5.69 14.24 3.67
N THR A 32 -4.42 14.65 3.59
CA THR A 32 -3.61 14.42 2.38
C THR A 32 -3.12 12.98 2.25
N SER A 33 -3.16 12.18 3.32
CA SER A 33 -2.93 10.72 3.34
C SER A 33 -4.18 9.90 2.95
N TYR A 34 -5.18 10.50 2.29
CA TYR A 34 -6.38 9.83 1.74
C TYR A 34 -6.08 8.88 0.57
N ALA A 35 -5.05 8.05 0.66
CA ALA A 35 -4.71 7.05 -0.35
C ALA A 35 -5.79 5.97 -0.49
N LEU A 36 -6.50 5.61 0.58
CA LEU A 36 -7.60 4.64 0.51
C LEU A 36 -8.79 5.15 -0.31
N LEU A 37 -9.23 6.39 -0.08
CA LEU A 37 -10.29 6.99 -0.91
C LEU A 37 -9.81 7.20 -2.36
N THR A 38 -8.54 7.53 -2.55
CA THR A 38 -7.96 7.70 -3.88
C THR A 38 -7.91 6.37 -4.64
N MET A 39 -7.50 5.29 -3.97
CA MET A 39 -7.49 3.94 -4.52
C MET A 39 -8.90 3.47 -4.90
N GLU A 40 -9.88 3.65 -4.02
CA GLU A 40 -11.27 3.29 -4.31
C GLU A 40 -11.85 4.08 -5.49
N ARG A 41 -11.49 5.36 -5.64
CA ARG A 41 -11.88 6.17 -6.80
C ARG A 41 -11.34 5.64 -8.12
N PHE A 42 -10.14 5.06 -8.13
CA PHE A 42 -9.57 4.45 -9.34
C PHE A 42 -10.10 3.02 -9.58
N VAL A 43 -10.37 2.27 -8.51
CA VAL A 43 -10.88 0.89 -8.60
C VAL A 43 -12.36 0.84 -8.96
N ALA A 44 -13.19 1.77 -8.45
CA ALA A 44 -14.63 1.73 -8.66
C ALA A 44 -15.05 1.76 -10.16
N PRO A 45 -14.47 2.61 -11.03
CA PRO A 45 -14.75 2.56 -12.46
C PRO A 45 -14.39 1.22 -13.11
N ILE A 46 -13.30 0.59 -12.69
CA ILE A 46 -12.87 -0.73 -13.19
C ILE A 46 -13.87 -1.79 -12.74
N PHE A 47 -14.26 -1.79 -11.47
CA PHE A 47 -15.26 -2.70 -10.92
C PHE A 47 -16.59 -2.58 -11.68
N HIS A 48 -17.07 -1.36 -11.96
CA HIS A 48 -18.31 -1.15 -12.69
C HIS A 48 -18.21 -1.64 -14.15
N ALA A 49 -17.09 -1.40 -14.83
CA ALA A 49 -16.86 -1.91 -16.18
C ALA A 49 -16.83 -3.45 -16.23
N LEU A 50 -16.15 -4.10 -15.28
CA LEU A 50 -16.14 -5.56 -15.15
C LEU A 50 -17.53 -6.09 -14.86
N LYS A 51 -18.26 -5.47 -13.93
CA LYS A 51 -19.64 -5.87 -13.57
C LYS A 51 -20.61 -5.75 -14.76
N SER A 52 -20.39 -4.80 -15.67
CA SER A 52 -21.21 -4.64 -16.88
C SER A 52 -20.74 -5.49 -18.07
N GLY A 53 -19.69 -6.31 -17.92
CA GLY A 53 -19.11 -7.11 -19.00
C GLY A 53 -18.27 -6.32 -20.00
N ASP A 54 -17.96 -5.04 -19.72
CA ASP A 54 -17.15 -4.19 -20.59
C ASP A 54 -15.65 -4.39 -20.30
N LEU A 55 -15.12 -5.51 -20.78
CA LEU A 55 -13.74 -5.91 -20.55
C LEU A 55 -12.74 -4.95 -21.22
N VAL A 56 -13.08 -4.39 -22.37
CA VAL A 56 -12.19 -3.44 -23.08
C VAL A 56 -11.98 -2.20 -22.22
N ARG A 57 -13.08 -1.60 -21.72
CA ARG A 57 -12.99 -0.46 -20.80
C ARG A 57 -12.29 -0.82 -19.50
N ALA A 58 -12.55 -2.00 -18.94
CA ALA A 58 -11.88 -2.47 -17.72
C ALA A 58 -10.36 -2.57 -17.90
N ARG A 59 -9.87 -3.07 -19.05
CA ARG A 59 -8.44 -3.12 -19.39
C ARG A 59 -7.86 -1.71 -19.47
N THR A 60 -8.48 -0.82 -20.24
CA THR A 60 -8.02 0.58 -20.40
C THR A 60 -7.94 1.33 -19.07
N LEU A 61 -8.91 1.12 -18.18
CA LEU A 61 -8.91 1.73 -16.85
C LEU A 61 -7.84 1.11 -15.95
N THR A 62 -7.69 -0.22 -15.97
CA THR A 62 -6.67 -0.95 -15.21
C THR A 62 -5.26 -0.51 -15.60
N GLN A 63 -5.01 -0.23 -16.90
CA GLN A 63 -3.73 0.28 -17.39
C GLN A 63 -3.23 1.53 -16.64
N ARG A 64 -4.14 2.33 -16.08
CA ARG A 64 -3.82 3.58 -15.36
C ARG A 64 -3.27 3.34 -13.95
N ILE A 65 -3.47 2.15 -13.40
CA ILE A 65 -3.07 1.81 -12.01
C ILE A 65 -2.01 0.71 -11.94
N VAL A 66 -1.68 0.07 -13.08
CA VAL A 66 -0.65 -0.98 -13.14
C VAL A 66 0.49 -0.61 -14.07
N ARG A 67 1.68 -1.12 -13.73
CA ARG A 67 2.88 -1.03 -14.57
C ARG A 67 3.08 -2.29 -15.42
N ARG A 68 2.03 -2.70 -16.14
CA ARG A 68 2.05 -3.83 -17.09
C ARG A 68 1.08 -3.60 -18.24
N GLU A 69 1.32 -4.24 -19.38
CA GLU A 69 0.37 -4.19 -20.49
C GLU A 69 -0.93 -4.92 -20.11
N THR A 70 -2.06 -4.27 -20.38
CA THR A 70 -3.39 -4.79 -20.03
C THR A 70 -4.26 -5.17 -21.24
N ALA A 71 -3.85 -4.80 -22.46
CA ALA A 71 -4.66 -4.90 -23.67
C ALA A 71 -5.19 -6.33 -23.94
N ASN A 72 -4.39 -7.34 -23.61
CA ASN A 72 -4.68 -8.75 -23.88
C ASN A 72 -5.07 -9.56 -22.61
N LEU A 73 -5.26 -8.92 -21.46
CA LEU A 73 -5.55 -9.63 -20.21
C LEU A 73 -6.98 -10.18 -20.18
N GLY A 74 -7.16 -11.45 -19.83
CA GLY A 74 -8.48 -11.99 -19.52
C GLY A 74 -9.11 -11.31 -18.30
N GLU A 75 -10.42 -11.43 -18.12
CA GLU A 75 -11.15 -10.81 -17.00
C GLU A 75 -10.52 -11.14 -15.63
N GLY A 76 -10.16 -12.42 -15.43
CA GLY A 76 -9.52 -12.86 -14.19
C GLY A 76 -8.15 -12.23 -13.95
N HIS A 77 -7.35 -12.02 -15.00
CA HIS A 77 -6.05 -11.34 -14.89
C HIS A 77 -6.19 -9.84 -14.68
N VAL A 78 -7.26 -9.23 -15.20
CA VAL A 78 -7.62 -7.84 -14.88
C VAL A 78 -7.99 -7.73 -13.39
N CYS A 79 -8.84 -8.63 -12.88
CA CYS A 79 -9.19 -8.68 -11.47
C CYS A 79 -7.96 -8.93 -10.58
N SER A 80 -7.05 -9.81 -11.01
CA SER A 80 -5.76 -10.03 -10.33
C SER A 80 -4.98 -8.73 -10.24
N ALA A 81 -4.81 -8.03 -11.35
CA ALA A 81 -4.08 -6.76 -11.42
C ALA A 81 -4.63 -5.74 -10.43
N VAL A 82 -5.96 -5.64 -10.37
CA VAL A 82 -6.63 -4.72 -9.46
C VAL A 82 -6.39 -5.10 -8.00
N ILE A 83 -6.50 -6.38 -7.62
CA ILE A 83 -6.27 -6.83 -6.24
C ILE A 83 -4.80 -6.65 -5.84
N GLU A 84 -3.86 -6.94 -6.75
CA GLU A 84 -2.44 -6.68 -6.58
C GLU A 84 -2.22 -5.18 -6.28
N SER A 85 -2.72 -4.28 -7.14
CA SER A 85 -2.64 -2.83 -6.94
C SER A 85 -3.28 -2.34 -5.64
N ILE A 86 -4.40 -2.95 -5.22
CA ILE A 86 -5.07 -2.63 -3.95
C ILE A 86 -4.15 -2.90 -2.78
N SER A 87 -3.57 -4.10 -2.76
CA SER A 87 -2.72 -4.56 -1.67
C SER A 87 -1.36 -3.84 -1.64
N GLU A 88 -0.80 -3.50 -2.81
CA GLU A 88 0.42 -2.68 -2.94
C GLU A 88 0.16 -1.24 -2.47
N SER A 89 -0.92 -0.61 -2.96
CA SER A 89 -1.29 0.75 -2.58
C SER A 89 -1.64 0.90 -1.09
N LEU A 90 -2.11 -0.17 -0.45
CA LEU A 90 -2.33 -0.19 0.99
C LEU A 90 -1.00 -0.04 1.75
N VAL A 91 0.06 -0.71 1.30
CA VAL A 91 1.40 -0.55 1.90
C VAL A 91 1.95 0.83 1.57
N ASP A 92 2.14 1.12 0.28
CA ASP A 92 2.95 2.26 -0.16
C ASP A 92 2.19 3.59 -0.07
N GLY A 93 0.89 3.55 -0.32
CA GLY A 93 0.04 4.73 -0.31
C GLY A 93 -0.46 5.12 1.07
N PHE A 94 -0.64 4.16 1.98
CA PHE A 94 -1.33 4.39 3.25
C PHE A 94 -0.50 4.01 4.48
N CYS A 95 -0.14 2.74 4.64
CA CYS A 95 0.49 2.24 5.86
C CYS A 95 1.90 2.82 6.06
N SER A 96 2.73 2.84 5.02
CA SER A 96 4.11 3.31 5.14
C SER A 96 4.21 4.81 5.42
N PRO A 97 3.49 5.71 4.72
CA PRO A 97 3.47 7.12 5.08
C PRO A 97 3.04 7.37 6.54
N LEU A 98 2.01 6.66 7.01
CA LEU A 98 1.54 6.79 8.39
C LEU A 98 2.51 6.21 9.43
N PHE A 99 3.24 5.15 9.07
CA PHE A 99 4.28 4.57 9.92
C PHE A 99 5.45 5.53 10.11
N PHE A 100 5.97 6.12 9.02
CA PHE A 100 7.04 7.10 9.15
C PHE A 100 6.55 8.40 9.80
N TYR A 101 5.27 8.75 9.61
CA TYR A 101 4.63 9.83 10.31
C TYR A 101 4.58 9.61 11.83
N SER A 102 4.22 8.41 12.29
CA SER A 102 4.12 8.15 13.73
C SER A 102 5.47 8.25 14.43
N ILE A 103 6.56 7.90 13.75
CA ILE A 103 7.93 7.90 14.30
C ILE A 103 8.56 9.29 14.25
N LEU A 104 8.50 9.97 13.09
CA LEU A 104 9.26 11.20 12.82
C LEU A 104 8.38 12.42 12.52
N GLY A 105 7.06 12.31 12.73
CA GLY A 105 6.09 13.34 12.39
C GLY A 105 6.02 13.61 10.89
N LEU A 106 5.63 14.83 10.51
CA LEU A 106 5.44 15.23 9.11
C LEU A 106 6.70 15.00 8.26
N VAL A 107 7.90 15.23 8.82
CA VAL A 107 9.16 15.03 8.09
C VAL A 107 9.33 13.58 7.67
N GLY A 108 9.00 12.61 8.54
CA GLY A 108 9.06 11.19 8.18
C GLY A 108 8.15 10.84 7.01
N ALA A 109 6.91 11.32 7.05
CA ALA A 109 5.94 11.09 5.98
C ALA A 109 6.43 11.66 4.63
N LEU A 110 6.99 12.88 4.64
CA LEU A 110 7.52 13.53 3.45
C LEU A 110 8.76 12.83 2.90
N VAL A 111 9.69 12.41 3.78
CA VAL A 111 10.88 11.65 3.39
C VAL A 111 10.48 10.33 2.74
N TYR A 112 9.55 9.59 3.35
CA TYR A 112 9.04 8.37 2.77
C TYR A 112 8.40 8.62 1.40
N ARG A 113 7.55 9.66 1.30
CA ARG A 113 6.89 9.99 0.03
C ARG A 113 7.90 10.35 -1.06
N ALA A 114 8.99 11.04 -0.71
CA ALA A 114 10.08 11.32 -1.63
C ALA A 114 10.76 10.02 -2.08
N ILE A 115 11.07 9.09 -1.17
CA ILE A 115 11.66 7.77 -1.51
C ILE A 115 10.75 7.02 -2.48
N ASN A 116 9.46 6.88 -2.15
CA ASN A 116 8.50 6.16 -2.98
C ASN A 116 8.27 6.83 -4.35
N THR A 117 8.30 8.17 -4.39
CA THR A 117 8.19 8.92 -5.65
C THR A 117 9.45 8.75 -6.51
N MET A 118 10.64 8.76 -5.91
CA MET A 118 11.89 8.54 -6.63
C MET A 118 11.96 7.12 -7.20
N ASP A 119 11.55 6.09 -6.46
CA ASP A 119 11.45 4.72 -7.01
C ASP A 119 10.45 4.67 -8.17
N SER A 120 9.34 5.39 -8.01
CA SER A 120 8.30 5.45 -9.02
C SER A 120 8.69 6.20 -10.31
N MET A 121 9.57 7.21 -10.23
CA MET A 121 9.96 8.08 -11.35
C MET A 121 11.31 7.72 -11.97
N VAL A 122 12.28 7.32 -11.15
CA VAL A 122 13.67 7.03 -11.55
C VAL A 122 13.88 5.54 -11.83
N GLY A 123 12.92 4.69 -11.42
CA GLY A 123 12.86 3.27 -11.71
C GLY A 123 12.65 2.95 -13.21
N TYR A 124 13.66 3.29 -14.01
CA TYR A 124 13.96 2.84 -15.38
C TYR A 124 13.41 3.70 -16.53
N LYS A 125 14.34 4.44 -17.19
CA LYS A 125 14.34 4.61 -18.66
C LYS A 125 15.61 5.15 -19.34
N THR A 126 16.74 5.37 -18.66
CA THR A 126 17.96 5.86 -19.33
C THR A 126 19.23 5.28 -18.72
N GLU A 127 20.17 4.84 -19.55
CA GLU A 127 21.48 4.25 -19.17
C GLU A 127 22.26 5.15 -18.19
N GLU A 128 22.05 6.48 -18.27
CA GLU A 128 22.64 7.50 -17.38
C GLU A 128 22.17 7.46 -15.92
N TYR A 129 20.99 6.90 -15.60
CA TYR A 129 20.41 6.96 -14.25
C TYR A 129 20.34 5.59 -13.56
N ARG A 130 21.03 4.58 -14.09
CA ARG A 130 20.98 3.20 -13.60
C ARG A 130 21.44 3.07 -12.13
N GLU A 131 22.49 3.79 -11.73
CA GLU A 131 23.00 3.75 -10.35
C GLU A 131 22.10 4.50 -9.37
N LEU A 132 21.53 5.64 -9.79
CA LEU A 132 20.55 6.42 -9.02
C LEU A 132 19.23 5.64 -8.86
N GLY A 133 18.77 4.97 -9.91
CA GLY A 133 17.61 4.08 -9.87
C GLY A 133 17.83 2.89 -8.94
N PHE A 134 19.03 2.30 -8.93
CA PHE A 134 19.37 1.21 -8.02
C PHE A 134 19.38 1.64 -6.54
N PHE A 135 19.98 2.79 -6.23
CA PHE A 135 19.97 3.35 -4.88
C PHE A 135 18.55 3.68 -4.40
N SER A 136 17.74 4.30 -5.27
CA SER A 136 16.34 4.62 -4.99
C SER A 136 15.49 3.38 -4.73
N ALA A 137 15.61 2.35 -5.56
CA ALA A 137 14.89 1.09 -5.40
C ALA A 137 15.28 0.34 -4.11
N LYS A 138 16.56 0.43 -3.72
CA LYS A 138 17.05 -0.17 -2.47
C LYS A 138 16.53 0.59 -1.25
N ALA A 139 16.49 1.92 -1.29
CA ALA A 139 15.94 2.74 -0.22
C ALA A 139 14.43 2.49 -0.02
N ASP A 140 13.65 2.39 -1.10
CA ASP A 140 12.23 2.02 -1.03
C ASP A 140 12.06 0.60 -0.44
N THR A 141 12.88 -0.34 -0.92
CA THR A 141 12.87 -1.72 -0.42
C THR A 141 13.11 -1.76 1.09
N TYR A 142 14.07 -1.00 1.63
CA TYR A 142 14.29 -0.95 3.07
C TYR A 142 13.17 -0.23 3.82
N ALA A 143 12.69 0.89 3.30
CA ALA A 143 11.64 1.68 3.93
C ALA A 143 10.33 0.87 4.09
N ASN A 144 9.99 0.07 3.08
CA ASN A 144 8.78 -0.75 3.06
C ASN A 144 8.97 -2.15 3.68
N TYR A 145 10.20 -2.58 4.00
CA TYR A 145 10.47 -3.94 4.46
C TYR A 145 9.66 -4.33 5.69
N LEU A 146 9.71 -3.51 6.73
CA LEU A 146 8.97 -3.75 7.97
C LEU A 146 7.47 -3.59 7.75
N VAL A 147 7.06 -2.53 7.04
CA VAL A 147 5.64 -2.18 6.87
C VAL A 147 4.90 -3.25 6.06
N ALA A 148 5.47 -3.76 4.98
CA ALA A 148 4.86 -4.82 4.17
C ALA A 148 4.57 -6.10 4.98
N ARG A 149 5.47 -6.45 5.91
CA ARG A 149 5.31 -7.60 6.81
C ARG A 149 4.22 -7.37 7.85
N LEU A 150 4.18 -6.17 8.44
CA LEU A 150 3.10 -5.79 9.35
C LEU A 150 1.74 -5.80 8.66
N VAL A 151 1.66 -5.29 7.42
CA VAL A 151 0.44 -5.32 6.61
C VAL A 151 0.02 -6.76 6.31
N ALA A 152 0.94 -7.65 5.93
CA ALA A 152 0.62 -9.06 5.72
C ALA A 152 0.10 -9.73 7.00
N LEU A 153 0.73 -9.50 8.16
CA LEU A 153 0.28 -10.03 9.45
C LEU A 153 -1.13 -9.53 9.80
N LEU A 154 -1.36 -8.22 9.66
CA LEU A 154 -2.68 -7.62 9.91
C LEU A 154 -3.73 -8.08 8.90
N THR A 155 -3.33 -8.43 7.67
CA THR A 155 -4.22 -9.03 6.67
C THR A 155 -4.67 -10.42 7.10
N VAL A 156 -3.75 -11.25 7.60
CA VAL A 156 -4.09 -12.57 8.17
C VAL A 156 -5.06 -12.40 9.35
N PHE A 157 -4.79 -11.47 10.25
CA PHE A 157 -5.67 -11.22 11.39
C PHE A 157 -7.04 -10.65 10.97
N SER A 158 -7.05 -9.72 10.01
CA SER A 158 -8.28 -9.16 9.43
C SER A 158 -9.13 -10.23 8.74
N ALA A 159 -8.49 -11.24 8.13
CA ALA A 159 -9.19 -12.38 7.56
C ALA A 159 -9.95 -13.18 8.62
N ILE A 160 -9.45 -13.29 9.85
CA ILE A 160 -10.18 -13.92 10.97
C ILE A 160 -11.45 -13.12 11.27
N LEU A 161 -11.32 -11.81 11.45
CA LEU A 161 -12.44 -10.93 11.81
C LEU A 161 -13.52 -10.87 10.73
N LEU A 162 -13.12 -10.94 9.45
CA LEU A 162 -14.02 -10.96 8.30
C LEU A 162 -14.51 -12.36 7.92
N ARG A 163 -14.17 -13.41 8.70
CA ARG A 163 -14.51 -14.82 8.42
C ARG A 163 -14.05 -15.27 7.01
N MET A 164 -12.90 -14.76 6.57
CA MET A 164 -12.17 -15.18 5.38
C MET A 164 -11.15 -16.29 5.72
N ASP A 165 -10.45 -16.85 4.72
CA ASP A 165 -9.53 -17.96 4.96
C ASP A 165 -8.15 -17.49 5.47
N TYR A 166 -8.10 -17.18 6.77
CA TYR A 166 -6.88 -16.75 7.44
C TYR A 166 -5.77 -17.83 7.45
N LYS A 167 -6.13 -19.12 7.44
CA LYS A 167 -5.16 -20.22 7.40
C LYS A 167 -4.44 -20.22 6.06
N SER A 168 -5.19 -20.11 4.97
CA SER A 168 -4.63 -19.97 3.63
C SER A 168 -3.79 -18.69 3.51
N ALA A 169 -4.29 -17.55 4.03
CA ALA A 169 -3.54 -16.29 4.07
C ALA A 169 -2.17 -16.46 4.75
N PHE A 170 -2.13 -17.05 5.94
CA PHE A 170 -0.89 -17.30 6.67
C PHE A 170 0.04 -18.25 5.91
N MET A 171 -0.48 -19.38 5.45
CA MET A 171 0.30 -20.38 4.73
C MET A 171 0.94 -19.84 3.46
N ARG A 172 0.22 -18.99 2.71
CA ARG A 172 0.75 -18.33 1.51
C ARG A 172 1.81 -17.32 1.82
N VAL A 173 1.64 -16.51 2.87
CA VAL A 173 2.69 -15.56 3.27
C VAL A 173 3.99 -16.30 3.59
N VAL A 174 3.90 -17.45 4.26
CA VAL A 174 5.08 -18.25 4.59
C VAL A 174 5.72 -18.89 3.34
N LYS A 175 4.90 -19.45 2.44
CA LYS A 175 5.39 -20.25 1.31
C LYS A 175 5.71 -19.45 0.05
N GLU A 176 4.99 -18.37 -0.21
CA GLU A 176 4.92 -17.75 -1.54
C GLU A 176 5.29 -16.26 -1.56
N ALA A 177 5.42 -15.59 -0.41
CA ALA A 177 5.71 -14.14 -0.36
C ALA A 177 7.06 -13.75 -1.00
N ARG A 178 7.95 -14.72 -1.25
CA ARG A 178 9.25 -14.51 -1.90
C ARG A 178 9.24 -14.80 -3.41
N ASN A 179 8.10 -15.20 -3.97
CA ASN A 179 7.98 -15.58 -5.38
C ASN A 179 7.83 -14.37 -6.32
N THR A 180 7.62 -13.17 -5.78
CA THR A 180 7.52 -11.93 -6.56
C THR A 180 8.88 -11.29 -6.80
N GLN A 181 8.99 -10.49 -7.87
CA GLN A 181 10.21 -9.73 -8.16
C GLN A 181 10.54 -8.70 -7.07
N SER A 182 9.52 -8.10 -6.44
CA SER A 182 9.68 -7.19 -5.30
C SER A 182 9.76 -8.00 -4.00
N VAL A 183 10.76 -7.70 -3.17
CA VAL A 183 10.97 -8.30 -1.84
C VAL A 183 9.81 -7.98 -0.89
N ASN A 184 9.12 -6.86 -1.11
CA ASN A 184 8.07 -6.37 -0.23
C ASN A 184 6.68 -6.72 -0.74
N ALA A 185 6.41 -6.58 -2.04
CA ALA A 185 5.07 -6.72 -2.59
C ALA A 185 4.49 -8.13 -2.43
N GLY A 186 5.33 -9.18 -2.44
CA GLY A 186 4.86 -10.55 -2.28
C GLY A 186 4.18 -10.84 -0.95
N TYR A 187 4.54 -10.14 0.12
CA TYR A 187 3.92 -10.31 1.44
C TYR A 187 2.42 -9.95 1.46
N PRO A 188 2.01 -8.69 1.13
CA PRO A 188 0.59 -8.36 1.04
C PRO A 188 -0.11 -9.15 -0.08
N PHE A 189 0.55 -9.48 -1.20
CA PHE A 189 -0.07 -10.25 -2.29
C PHE A 189 -0.46 -11.65 -1.81
N SER A 190 0.47 -12.36 -1.18
CA SER A 190 0.22 -13.69 -0.63
C SER A 190 -0.86 -13.68 0.46
N ALA A 191 -0.86 -12.66 1.32
CA ALA A 191 -1.88 -12.52 2.36
C ALA A 191 -3.28 -12.29 1.77
N PHE A 192 -3.42 -11.38 0.81
CA PHE A 192 -4.68 -11.10 0.13
C PHE A 192 -5.16 -12.30 -0.69
N SER A 193 -4.26 -12.91 -1.47
CA SER A 193 -4.54 -14.11 -2.26
C SER A 193 -5.11 -15.22 -1.37
N GLY A 194 -4.46 -15.53 -0.25
CA GLY A 194 -4.90 -16.61 0.64
C GLY A 194 -6.19 -16.28 1.38
N ALA A 195 -6.35 -15.04 1.87
CA ALA A 195 -7.59 -14.62 2.54
C ALA A 195 -8.80 -14.73 1.60
N LEU A 196 -8.63 -14.33 0.34
CA LEU A 196 -9.70 -14.32 -0.66
C LEU A 196 -9.92 -15.68 -1.34
N ARG A 197 -8.95 -16.61 -1.24
CA ARG A 197 -8.90 -17.88 -2.00
C ARG A 197 -8.89 -17.66 -3.51
N VAL A 198 -7.99 -16.80 -3.97
CA VAL A 198 -7.82 -16.48 -5.40
C VAL A 198 -6.37 -16.52 -5.83
N LYS A 199 -6.14 -16.90 -7.09
CA LYS A 199 -4.83 -16.87 -7.75
C LYS A 199 -4.49 -15.45 -8.21
N LEU A 200 -3.40 -14.88 -7.68
CA LEU A 200 -2.87 -13.61 -8.18
C LEU A 200 -1.69 -13.90 -9.13
N GLU A 201 -1.79 -13.41 -10.36
CA GLU A 201 -0.87 -13.78 -11.43
C GLU A 201 -0.50 -12.55 -12.28
N LYS A 202 0.81 -12.34 -12.40
CA LYS A 202 1.41 -11.47 -13.40
C LYS A 202 2.04 -12.35 -14.47
N LEU A 203 1.40 -12.40 -15.65
CA LEU A 203 1.83 -13.24 -16.77
C LEU A 203 3.34 -13.10 -17.04
N ASN A 204 4.02 -14.24 -17.22
CA ASN A 204 5.46 -14.33 -17.46
C ASN A 204 6.35 -13.76 -16.34
N SER A 205 5.82 -13.56 -15.13
CA SER A 205 6.57 -13.01 -14.00
C SER A 205 6.42 -13.84 -12.74
N TYR A 206 5.20 -13.96 -12.20
CA TYR A 206 4.93 -14.77 -11.01
C TYR A 206 3.46 -15.19 -10.93
N THR A 207 3.23 -16.22 -10.13
CA THR A 207 1.91 -16.70 -9.75
C THR A 207 1.89 -17.01 -8.26
N ILE A 208 0.88 -16.52 -7.55
CA ILE A 208 0.58 -16.77 -6.13
C ILE A 208 -0.77 -17.45 -6.05
N GLY A 209 -0.88 -18.54 -5.27
CA GLY A 209 -2.10 -19.33 -5.13
C GLY A 209 -2.40 -20.16 -6.37
N VAL A 210 -1.40 -20.87 -6.91
CA VAL A 210 -1.47 -21.63 -8.18
C VAL A 210 -2.69 -22.57 -8.26
N GLU A 211 -3.07 -23.17 -7.14
CA GLU A 211 -4.20 -24.12 -7.05
C GLU A 211 -5.58 -23.46 -7.05
N ASP A 212 -5.65 -22.13 -6.87
CA ASP A 212 -6.92 -21.40 -6.83
C ASP A 212 -7.36 -20.94 -8.22
N ARG A 213 -8.66 -20.59 -8.32
CA ARG A 213 -9.20 -19.88 -9.47
C ARG A 213 -8.65 -18.46 -9.56
N LEU A 214 -8.62 -17.91 -10.78
CA LEU A 214 -8.45 -16.47 -10.96
C LEU A 214 -9.58 -15.69 -10.26
N PRO A 215 -9.31 -14.47 -9.79
CA PRO A 215 -10.30 -13.63 -9.11
C PRO A 215 -11.40 -13.16 -10.05
N SER A 216 -12.53 -12.81 -9.45
CA SER A 216 -13.68 -12.19 -10.11
C SER A 216 -13.87 -10.77 -9.60
N PHE A 217 -14.77 -10.00 -10.22
CA PHE A 217 -15.11 -8.66 -9.74
C PHE A 217 -15.65 -8.67 -8.29
N ASN A 218 -16.28 -9.76 -7.83
CA ASN A 218 -16.72 -9.89 -6.44
C ASN A 218 -15.53 -9.94 -5.46
N ASP A 219 -14.40 -10.50 -5.89
CA ASP A 219 -13.20 -10.58 -5.06
C ASP A 219 -12.52 -9.20 -4.93
N ILE A 220 -12.67 -8.31 -5.92
CA ILE A 220 -12.27 -6.90 -5.81
C ILE A 220 -13.06 -6.20 -4.69
N LYS A 221 -14.37 -6.42 -4.61
CA LYS A 221 -15.17 -5.83 -3.53
C LYS A 221 -14.72 -6.35 -2.16
N ARG A 222 -14.46 -7.66 -2.06
CA ARG A 222 -13.96 -8.30 -0.82
C ARG A 222 -12.57 -7.79 -0.46
N SER A 223 -11.68 -7.57 -1.43
CA SER A 223 -10.33 -7.05 -1.18
C SER A 223 -10.35 -5.61 -0.67
N ILE A 224 -11.26 -4.76 -1.15
CA ILE A 224 -11.47 -3.41 -0.59
C ILE A 224 -11.90 -3.49 0.88
N THR A 225 -12.88 -4.34 1.21
CA THR A 225 -13.32 -4.53 2.60
C THR A 225 -12.16 -5.00 3.50
N LEU A 226 -11.36 -5.95 3.01
CA LEU A 226 -10.17 -6.43 3.71
C LEU A 226 -9.14 -5.30 3.91
N ALA A 227 -8.82 -4.54 2.86
CA ALA A 227 -7.89 -3.42 2.92
C ALA A 227 -8.33 -2.33 3.91
N ARG A 228 -9.62 -1.99 3.95
CA ARG A 228 -10.18 -1.04 4.92
C ARG A 228 -9.99 -1.49 6.36
N LEU A 229 -10.24 -2.77 6.65
CA LEU A 229 -10.05 -3.30 8.00
C LEU A 229 -8.57 -3.33 8.38
N VAL A 230 -7.69 -3.74 7.46
CA VAL A 230 -6.24 -3.72 7.69
C VAL A 230 -5.76 -2.30 7.96
N ALA A 231 -6.20 -1.32 7.17
CA ALA A 231 -5.88 0.09 7.38
C ALA A 231 -6.33 0.59 8.75
N PHE A 232 -7.57 0.28 9.16
CA PHE A 232 -8.10 0.64 10.47
C PHE A 232 -7.26 0.03 11.60
N LEU A 233 -6.96 -1.27 11.52
CA LEU A 233 -6.15 -1.96 12.51
C LEU A 233 -4.70 -1.48 12.53
N PHE A 234 -4.13 -1.11 11.37
CA PHE A 234 -2.79 -0.54 11.30
C PHE A 234 -2.73 0.79 12.06
N VAL A 235 -3.73 1.66 11.89
CA VAL A 235 -3.83 2.90 12.66
C VAL A 235 -3.96 2.60 14.15
N LEU A 236 -4.86 1.69 14.53
CA LEU A 236 -5.15 1.38 15.93
C LEU A 236 -3.98 0.69 16.66
N LEU A 237 -3.31 -0.26 16.02
CA LEU A 237 -2.33 -1.15 16.65
C LEU A 237 -0.87 -0.74 16.40
N VAL A 238 -0.62 0.11 15.40
CA VAL A 238 0.75 0.54 15.05
C VAL A 238 0.91 2.05 15.20
N VAL A 239 0.09 2.84 14.50
CA VAL A 239 0.25 4.30 14.47
C VAL A 239 -0.08 4.93 15.83
N PHE A 240 -1.22 4.57 16.42
CA PHE A 240 -1.69 5.15 17.68
C PHE A 240 -0.75 4.85 18.87
N PRO A 241 -0.29 3.61 19.10
CA PRO A 241 0.64 3.33 20.19
C PRO A 241 2.00 4.03 20.02
N VAL A 242 2.55 4.07 18.80
CA VAL A 242 3.83 4.75 18.52
C VAL A 242 3.71 6.25 18.75
N THR A 243 2.63 6.87 18.30
CA THR A 243 2.40 8.31 18.55
C THR A 243 2.18 8.62 20.03
N LEU A 244 1.45 7.78 20.76
CA LEU A 244 1.23 7.93 22.20
C LEU A 244 2.54 7.80 22.98
N PHE A 245 3.37 6.80 22.62
CA PHE A 245 4.69 6.61 23.22
C PHE A 245 5.60 7.83 23.01
N ASN A 246 5.65 8.34 21.77
CA ASN A 246 6.42 9.54 21.45
C ASN A 246 5.92 10.78 22.19
N TRP A 247 4.59 10.93 22.34
CA TRP A 247 4.00 12.04 23.10
C TRP A 247 4.35 11.96 24.58
N TRP A 248 4.23 10.78 25.19
CA TRP A 248 4.62 10.56 26.58
C TRP A 248 6.08 10.98 26.81
N PHE A 249 7.00 10.47 25.99
CA PHE A 249 8.44 10.71 26.15
C PHE A 249 8.79 12.21 26.08
N VAL A 250 8.12 12.97 25.22
CA VAL A 250 8.34 14.42 25.06
C VAL A 250 7.83 15.24 26.25
N TRP A 251 6.82 14.75 26.99
CA TRP A 251 6.22 15.49 28.11
C TRP A 251 6.74 15.06 29.48
N THR A 252 7.40 13.90 29.58
CA THR A 252 8.00 13.42 30.84
C THR A 252 9.51 13.58 30.92
N ALA A 253 10.18 13.97 29.83
CA ALA A 253 11.60 14.29 29.78
C ALA A 253 11.80 15.82 29.77
#